data_AF-A0A261FU17-F1
#
_entry.id   AF-A0A261FU17-F1
#
_cell.length_a   1.000
_cell.length_b   1.000
_cell.length_c   1.000
_cell.angle_alpha   90.00
_cell.angle_beta   90.00
_cell.angle_gamma   90.00
#
_symmetry.space_group_name_H-M   'P 1'
#
loop_
_entity.id
_entity.type
_entity.pdbx_description
1 polymer ?
#
loop_
_entity_poly.entity_id
_entity_poly.type
_entity_poly.pdbx_seq_one_letter_code
_entity_poly.pdbx_strand_id
1 'polypeptide(L)'
;MASRVKPGIEEALSVWADPYDAMTLLTDIAGRVKAMSAQVGLQVLQPQEALKPLGLKRAVELAALAAQWPDMGVVKSGGAWCLDARQFGLWAEARVSVLRRRCGGQPSAPAPQSRALY
;
A
#
# COMPACT_ATOMS: atom_id res chain seq x y z
N MET A 1 -23.37 12.47 -14.50
CA MET A 1 -22.51 13.07 -13.46
C MET A 1 -21.89 11.95 -12.65
N ALA A 2 -20.73 11.45 -13.06
CA ALA A 2 -20.01 10.45 -12.25
C ALA A 2 -19.39 11.20 -11.07
N SER A 3 -19.96 11.04 -9.88
CA SER A 3 -19.32 11.45 -8.64
C SER A 3 -17.92 10.84 -8.65
N ARG A 4 -16.87 11.67 -8.78
CA ARG A 4 -15.48 11.22 -8.67
C ARG A 4 -15.25 10.74 -7.25
N VAL A 5 -15.67 9.52 -6.95
CA VAL A 5 -15.23 8.80 -5.76
C VAL A 5 -13.75 8.60 -5.98
N LYS A 6 -12.93 9.27 -5.17
CA LYS A 6 -11.48 9.15 -5.28
C LYS A 6 -11.14 7.67 -5.01
N PRO A 7 -10.50 6.96 -5.95
CA PRO A 7 -10.25 5.53 -5.82
C PRO A 7 -9.48 5.23 -4.54
N GLY A 8 -9.94 4.20 -3.83
CA GLY A 8 -9.45 3.79 -2.52
C GLY A 8 -8.54 2.57 -2.59
N ILE A 9 -8.03 2.16 -1.42
CA ILE A 9 -7.12 1.02 -1.32
C ILE A 9 -7.75 -0.30 -1.79
N GLU A 10 -9.08 -0.46 -1.65
CA GLU A 10 -9.80 -1.63 -2.15
C GLU A 10 -9.71 -1.77 -3.68
N GLU A 11 -9.74 -0.65 -4.40
CA GLU A 11 -9.63 -0.63 -5.86
C GLU A 11 -8.21 -0.96 -6.32
N ALA A 12 -7.20 -0.40 -5.64
CA ALA A 12 -5.79 -0.73 -5.89
C ALA A 12 -5.47 -2.22 -5.62
N LEU A 13 -6.22 -2.88 -4.75
CA LEU A 13 -6.03 -4.28 -4.37
C LEU A 13 -7.01 -5.24 -5.07
N SER A 14 -7.90 -4.73 -5.91
CA SER A 14 -8.87 -5.54 -6.65
C SER A 14 -8.16 -6.52 -7.58
N VAL A 15 -8.66 -7.76 -7.64
CA VAL A 15 -8.17 -8.78 -8.58
C VAL A 15 -8.44 -8.40 -10.03
N TRP A 16 -9.44 -7.53 -10.25
CA TRP A 16 -9.84 -7.05 -11.57
C TRP A 16 -9.17 -5.74 -11.98
N ALA A 17 -8.37 -5.13 -11.10
CA ALA A 17 -7.67 -3.89 -11.44
C ALA A 17 -6.57 -4.18 -12.46
N ASP A 18 -6.45 -3.31 -13.47
CA ASP A 18 -5.31 -3.33 -14.37
C ASP A 18 -4.03 -3.16 -13.53
N PRO A 19 -2.98 -3.99 -13.74
CA PRO A 19 -1.76 -3.91 -12.95
C PRO A 19 -1.08 -2.53 -12.95
N TYR A 20 -1.17 -1.76 -14.04
CA TYR A 20 -0.64 -0.39 -14.12
C TYR A 20 -1.47 0.59 -13.31
N ASP A 21 -2.79 0.51 -13.39
CA ASP A 21 -3.70 1.33 -12.58
C ASP A 21 -3.53 1.02 -11.10
N ALA A 22 -3.46 -0.26 -10.73
CA ALA A 22 -3.22 -0.70 -9.36
C ALA A 22 -1.91 -0.13 -8.78
N MET A 23 -0.82 -0.10 -9.56
CA MET A 23 0.44 0.52 -9.15
C MET A 23 0.30 2.03 -8.92
N THR A 24 -0.35 2.72 -9.85
CA THR A 24 -0.52 4.17 -9.81
C THR A 24 -1.34 4.56 -8.58
N LEU A 25 -2.46 3.87 -8.36
CA LEU A 25 -3.30 4.07 -7.19
C LEU A 25 -2.56 3.77 -5.89
N LEU A 26 -1.85 2.66 -5.80
CA LEU A 26 -1.13 2.29 -4.59
C LEU A 26 0.00 3.28 -4.25
N THR A 27 0.69 3.79 -5.27
CA THR A 27 1.72 4.83 -5.12
C THR A 27 1.12 6.15 -4.60
N ASP A 28 -0.02 6.58 -5.16
CA ASP A 28 -0.72 7.78 -4.70
C ASP A 28 -1.23 7.62 -3.26
N ILE A 29 -1.79 6.47 -2.90
CA ILE A 29 -2.25 6.17 -1.55
C ILE A 29 -1.08 6.18 -0.56
N ALA A 30 0.06 5.58 -0.90
CA ALA A 30 1.27 5.63 -0.08
C ALA A 30 1.75 7.07 0.14
N GLY A 31 1.71 7.91 -0.91
CA GLY A 31 1.99 9.34 -0.80
C GLY A 31 1.04 10.06 0.16
N ARG A 32 -0.27 9.77 0.09
CA ARG A 32 -1.27 10.34 1.01
C ARG A 32 -1.08 9.90 2.45
N VAL A 33 -0.76 8.63 2.70
CA VAL A 33 -0.46 8.11 4.05
C VAL A 33 0.78 8.79 4.62
N LYS A 34 1.85 8.90 3.83
CA LYS A 34 3.09 9.60 4.23
C LYS A 34 2.83 11.07 4.56
N ALA A 35 2.04 11.76 3.72
CA ALA A 35 1.67 13.15 3.96
C ALA A 35 0.83 13.30 5.24
N MET A 36 -0.11 12.39 5.51
CA MET A 36 -0.91 12.38 6.74
C MET A 36 -0.03 12.16 7.98
N SER A 37 0.89 11.20 7.92
CA SER A 37 1.85 10.95 9.00
C SER A 37 2.72 12.17 9.31
N ALA A 38 3.22 12.85 8.27
CA ALA A 38 3.96 14.09 8.43
C ALA A 38 3.10 15.23 9.00
N GLN A 39 1.83 15.34 8.58
CA GLN A 39 0.90 16.35 9.05
C GLN A 39 0.56 16.19 10.54
N VAL A 40 0.35 14.95 10.99
CA VAL A 40 -0.01 14.64 12.38
C VAL A 40 1.24 14.53 13.27
N GLY A 41 2.42 14.35 12.68
CA GLY A 41 3.68 14.16 13.40
C GLY A 41 3.81 12.78 14.06
N LEU A 42 3.00 11.80 13.62
CA LEU A 42 2.96 10.44 14.18
C LEU A 42 3.26 9.41 13.11
N GLN A 43 4.07 8.41 13.44
CA GLN A 43 4.32 7.26 12.56
C GLN A 43 3.14 6.29 12.53
N VAL A 44 2.46 6.12 13.68
CA VAL A 44 1.26 5.30 13.80
C VAL A 44 0.03 6.19 13.76
N LEU A 45 -0.71 6.11 12.66
CA LEU A 45 -1.97 6.83 12.45
C LEU A 45 -3.10 6.11 13.18
N GLN A 46 -3.85 6.86 13.99
CA GLN A 46 -5.09 6.40 14.61
C GLN A 46 -6.14 6.14 13.53
N PRO A 47 -7.22 5.38 13.84
CA PRO A 47 -8.21 4.99 12.84
C PRO A 47 -8.71 6.19 12.02
N GLN A 48 -9.13 7.27 12.68
CA GLN A 48 -9.67 8.46 12.00
C GLN A 48 -8.68 9.11 11.02
N GLU A 49 -7.38 9.05 11.30
CA GLU A 49 -6.36 9.64 10.42
C GLU A 49 -6.01 8.71 9.25
N ALA A 50 -6.11 7.39 9.46
CA ALA A 50 -5.82 6.38 8.44
C ALA A 50 -6.95 6.23 7.38
N LEU A 51 -8.21 6.49 7.74
CA LEU A 51 -9.35 6.28 6.84
C LEU A 51 -9.26 7.13 5.55
N LYS A 52 -9.04 8.44 5.71
CA LYS A 52 -9.01 9.40 4.59
C LYS A 52 -7.93 9.09 3.54
N PRO A 53 -6.64 8.89 3.90
CA PRO A 53 -5.61 8.60 2.90
C PRO A 53 -5.86 7.26 2.19
N LEU A 54 -6.41 6.26 2.89
CA LEU A 54 -6.77 4.95 2.33
C LEU A 54 -8.07 4.96 1.50
N GLY A 55 -8.88 6.03 1.59
CA GLY A 55 -10.18 6.09 0.92
C GLY A 55 -11.26 5.21 1.58
N LEU A 56 -11.09 4.86 2.85
CA LEU A 56 -12.04 4.07 3.62
C LEU A 56 -13.07 4.94 4.31
N LYS A 57 -14.25 4.38 4.58
CA LYS A 57 -15.33 5.11 5.27
C LYS A 57 -15.43 4.77 6.74
N ARG A 58 -15.08 3.54 7.13
CA ARG A 58 -15.30 3.02 8.49
C ARG A 58 -14.08 2.29 9.03
N ALA A 59 -13.86 2.37 10.34
CA ALA A 59 -12.77 1.68 11.02
C ALA A 59 -12.83 0.14 10.88
N VAL A 60 -14.02 -0.44 10.69
CA VAL A 60 -14.18 -1.88 10.42
C VAL A 60 -13.52 -2.29 9.09
N GLU A 61 -13.47 -1.40 8.11
CA GLU A 61 -12.82 -1.64 6.82
C GLU A 61 -11.29 -1.76 7.01
N LEU A 62 -10.72 -0.98 7.95
CA LEU A 62 -9.31 -1.08 8.32
C LEU A 62 -8.98 -2.42 8.99
N ALA A 63 -9.89 -2.91 9.85
CA ALA A 63 -9.76 -4.26 10.45
C ALA A 63 -9.80 -5.37 9.40
N ALA A 64 -10.68 -5.24 8.39
CA ALA A 64 -10.77 -6.20 7.30
C ALA A 64 -9.48 -6.22 6.45
N LEU A 65 -8.85 -5.06 6.25
CA LEU A 65 -7.55 -4.99 5.59
C LEU A 65 -6.45 -5.68 6.40
N ALA A 66 -6.44 -5.55 7.73
CA ALA A 66 -5.49 -6.28 8.58
C ALA A 66 -5.61 -7.80 8.43
N ALA A 67 -6.84 -8.31 8.29
CA ALA A 67 -7.09 -9.74 8.11
C ALA A 67 -6.66 -10.26 6.73
N GLN A 68 -6.84 -9.44 5.68
CA GLN A 68 -6.48 -9.81 4.31
C GLN A 68 -4.99 -9.59 4.00
N TRP A 69 -4.38 -8.57 4.61
CA TRP A 69 -3.02 -8.11 4.35
C TRP A 69 -2.29 -7.85 5.66
N PRO A 70 -1.90 -8.90 6.41
CA PRO A 70 -1.29 -8.75 7.73
C PRO A 70 0.01 -7.93 7.71
N ASP A 71 0.77 -8.00 6.61
CA ASP A 71 2.05 -7.28 6.47
C ASP A 71 1.89 -5.80 6.09
N MET A 72 0.66 -5.33 5.82
CA MET A 72 0.37 -3.97 5.37
C MET A 72 0.69 -2.88 6.42
N GLY A 73 0.91 -3.27 7.68
CA GLY A 73 1.17 -2.33 8.77
C GLY A 73 -0.08 -1.85 9.49
N VAL A 74 -1.19 -2.58 9.37
CA VAL A 74 -2.35 -2.36 10.22
C VAL A 74 -2.13 -3.09 11.55
N VAL A 75 -2.06 -2.33 12.64
CA VAL A 75 -1.73 -2.84 13.98
C VAL A 75 -2.83 -2.51 14.97
N LYS A 76 -3.06 -3.37 15.96
CA LYS A 76 -4.02 -3.09 17.03
C LYS A 76 -3.30 -2.38 18.18
N SER A 77 -3.70 -1.14 18.47
CA SER A 77 -3.15 -0.33 19.56
C SER A 77 -4.28 0.24 20.42
N GLY A 78 -4.21 0.05 21.74
CA GLY A 78 -5.23 0.55 22.66
C GLY A 78 -6.66 0.05 22.38
N GLY A 79 -6.80 -1.13 21.74
CA GLY A 79 -8.09 -1.69 21.34
C GLY A 79 -8.61 -1.23 19.97
N ALA A 80 -7.98 -0.24 19.35
CA ALA A 80 -8.31 0.28 18.03
C ALA A 80 -7.35 -0.25 16.95
N TRP A 81 -7.82 -0.31 15.69
CA TRP A 81 -6.97 -0.63 14.54
C TRP A 81 -6.33 0.65 14.01
N CYS A 82 -5.01 0.69 14.00
CA CYS A 82 -4.18 1.81 13.58
C CYS A 82 -3.33 1.42 12.36
N LEU A 83 -2.78 2.40 11.66
CA LEU A 83 -1.91 2.18 10.49
C LEU A 83 -0.52 2.74 10.76
N ASP A 84 0.51 1.89 10.74
CA ASP A 84 1.90 2.32 10.70
C ASP A 84 2.25 2.81 9.30
N ALA A 85 2.49 4.11 9.15
CA ALA A 85 2.74 4.75 7.88
C ALA A 85 4.06 4.31 7.23
N ARG A 86 5.07 3.94 8.04
CA ARG A 86 6.36 3.46 7.53
C ARG A 86 6.23 2.05 7.01
N GLN A 87 5.61 1.16 7.78
CA GLN A 87 5.36 -0.22 7.35
C GLN A 87 4.44 -0.26 6.13
N PHE A 88 3.40 0.57 6.09
CA PHE A 88 2.54 0.71 4.92
C PHE A 88 3.32 1.14 3.69
N GLY A 89 4.23 2.11 3.81
CA GLY A 89 5.08 2.56 2.70
C GLY A 89 5.94 1.43 2.13
N LEU A 90 6.62 0.67 2.99
CA LEU A 90 7.46 -0.47 2.57
C LEU A 90 6.64 -1.58 1.90
N TRP A 91 5.47 -1.90 2.48
CA TRP A 91 4.56 -2.87 1.90
C TRP A 91 4.03 -2.43 0.53
N ALA A 92 3.66 -1.15 0.39
CA ALA A 92 3.19 -0.57 -0.86
C ALA A 92 4.28 -0.63 -1.95
N GLU A 93 5.53 -0.28 -1.63
CA GLU A 93 6.67 -0.37 -2.54
C GLU A 93 6.94 -1.82 -3.00
N ALA A 94 6.89 -2.78 -2.07
CA ALA A 94 7.05 -4.19 -2.39
C ALA A 94 5.93 -4.68 -3.34
N ARG A 95 4.68 -4.24 -3.10
CA ARG A 95 3.53 -4.61 -3.92
C ARG A 95 3.59 -3.97 -5.31
N VAL A 96 3.96 -2.70 -5.41
CA VAL A 96 4.24 -2.03 -6.71
C VAL A 96 5.32 -2.78 -7.47
N SER A 97 6.39 -3.23 -6.80
CA SER A 97 7.46 -4.02 -7.44
C SER A 97 6.97 -5.38 -7.97
N VAL A 98 6.00 -6.01 -7.32
CA VAL A 98 5.34 -7.23 -7.84
C VAL A 98 4.48 -6.91 -9.06
N LEU A 99 3.67 -5.87 -9.00
CA LEU A 99 2.80 -5.46 -10.11
C LEU A 99 3.62 -5.06 -11.34
N ARG A 100 4.73 -4.33 -11.17
CA ARG A 100 5.64 -3.94 -12.25
C ARG A 100 6.20 -5.14 -13.00
N ARG A 101 6.55 -6.23 -12.29
CA ARG A 101 6.99 -7.48 -12.91
C ARG A 101 5.88 -8.14 -13.74
N ARG A 102 4.63 -8.04 -13.29
CA ARG A 102 3.45 -8.57 -14.01
C ARG A 102 3.12 -7.77 -15.27
N CYS A 103 3.38 -6.46 -15.29
CA CYS A 103 3.23 -5.60 -16.47
C CYS A 103 4.27 -5.84 -17.58
N GLY A 104 5.16 -6.83 -17.45
CA GLY A 104 6.23 -7.09 -18.42
C GLY A 104 7.59 -6.50 -18.05
N GLY A 105 7.77 -6.06 -16.80
CA GLY A 105 9.11 -5.78 -16.26
C GLY A 105 9.90 -7.07 -16.12
N GLN A 106 10.78 -7.35 -17.07
CA GLN A 106 11.82 -8.37 -16.99
C GLN A 106 12.45 -8.37 -15.59
N PRO A 107 12.71 -9.54 -14.96
CA PRO A 107 13.56 -9.55 -13.78
C PRO A 107 14.92 -8.98 -14.21
N SER A 108 15.42 -7.95 -13.52
CA SER A 108 16.85 -7.68 -13.53
C SER A 108 17.52 -8.89 -12.92
N ALA A 109 17.89 -9.86 -13.76
CA ALA A 109 18.77 -10.94 -13.36
C ALA A 109 20.06 -10.28 -12.82
N PRO A 110 20.59 -10.69 -11.65
CA PRO A 110 21.96 -10.34 -11.32
C PRO A 110 22.84 -10.87 -12.45
N ALA A 111 23.73 -10.01 -12.96
CA ALA A 111 24.67 -10.35 -14.03
C ALA A 111 25.35 -11.71 -13.76
N PRO A 112 25.62 -12.54 -14.78
CA PRO A 112 26.37 -13.77 -14.57
C PRO A 112 27.73 -13.40 -13.97
N GLN A 113 27.96 -13.77 -12.71
CA GLN A 113 29.30 -13.75 -12.13
C GLN A 113 30.13 -14.76 -12.91
N SER A 114 30.96 -14.26 -13.82
CA SER A 114 32.00 -15.02 -14.50
C SER A 114 32.90 -15.68 -13.47
N ARG A 115 32.62 -16.97 -13.18
CA ARG A 115 33.48 -17.81 -12.36
C ARG A 115 33.88 -19.05 -13.16
N ALA A 116 34.99 -18.91 -13.86
CA ALA A 116 35.94 -19.96 -14.24
C ALA A 116 37.21 -19.18 -14.64
N LEU A 117 38.28 -19.10 -13.84
CA LEU A 117 39.23 -20.17 -13.53
C LEU A 117 39.44 -21.10 -14.72
N TYR A 118 40.37 -20.73 -15.61
CA TYR A 118 41.50 -21.55 -16.05
C TYR A 118 42.54 -20.64 -16.72
#